data_AF-A0A952EC56-F1
#
_entry.id   AF-A0A952EC56-F1
#
_cell.length_a   1.000
_cell.length_b   1.000
_cell.length_c   1.000
_cell.angle_alpha   90.00
_cell.angle_beta   90.00
_cell.angle_gamma   90.00
#
_symmetry.space_group_name_H-M   'P 1'
#
loop_
_entity.id
_entity.type
_entity.pdbx_description
1 polymer ?
#
loop_
_entity_poly.entity_id
_entity_poly.type
_entity_poly.pdbx_seq_one_letter_code
_entity_poly.pdbx_strand_id
1 'polypeptide(L)'
;MINAHSALIYTMVLMSAADRDMSDAEFQTIGDVIKHLPVFKKYDQDKLPATAAACAERLADPNGLEKTLDEIVSSLPKRLHETAYALACDV
;
A
#
# COMPACT_ATOMS: atom_id res chain seq x y z
N MET A 1 -6.31 -0.13 13.24
CA MET A 1 -4.86 -0.18 13.01
C MET A 1 -4.57 -1.33 12.05
N ILE A 2 -4.01 -1.02 10.89
CA ILE A 2 -3.63 -2.03 9.89
C ILE A 2 -2.32 -2.71 10.28
N ASN A 3 -2.01 -3.86 9.69
CA ASN A 3 -0.71 -4.49 9.90
C ASN A 3 0.37 -3.87 8.98
N ALA A 4 1.64 -4.21 9.21
CA ALA A 4 2.76 -3.68 8.45
C ALA A 4 2.70 -4.01 6.95
N HIS A 5 2.17 -5.19 6.54
CA HIS A 5 2.02 -5.52 5.12
C HIS A 5 0.97 -4.63 4.46
N SER A 6 -0.18 -4.48 5.09
CA SER A 6 -1.24 -3.57 4.62
C SER A 6 -0.73 -2.14 4.53
N ALA A 7 0.08 -1.68 5.49
CA ALA A 7 0.64 -0.32 5.45
C ALA A 7 1.59 -0.11 4.26
N LEU A 8 2.45 -1.08 3.93
CA LEU A 8 3.30 -1.02 2.74
C LEU A 8 2.47 -1.09 1.44
N ILE A 9 1.42 -1.91 1.41
CA ILE A 9 0.51 -2.00 0.25
C ILE A 9 -0.25 -0.69 0.06
N TYR A 10 -0.76 -0.12 1.14
CA TYR A 10 -1.46 1.16 1.14
C TYR A 10 -0.53 2.28 0.65
N THR A 11 0.75 2.24 1.00
CA THR A 11 1.74 3.20 0.51
C THR A 11 1.84 3.18 -1.02
N MET A 12 1.90 1.99 -1.62
CA MET A 12 1.94 1.84 -3.08
C MET A 12 0.61 2.28 -3.73
N VAL A 13 -0.53 1.81 -3.19
CA VAL A 13 -1.86 2.16 -3.71
C VAL A 13 -2.11 3.67 -3.65
N LEU A 14 -1.64 4.34 -2.59
CA LEU A 14 -1.78 5.78 -2.43
C LEU A 14 -0.95 6.57 -3.45
N MET A 15 0.18 6.02 -3.92
CA MET A 15 0.93 6.61 -5.04
C MET A 15 0.28 6.39 -6.39
N SER A 16 -0.19 5.18 -6.67
CA SER A 16 -0.93 4.92 -7.93
C SER A 16 -2.24 5.69 -7.99
N ALA A 17 -2.97 5.85 -6.88
CA ALA A 17 -4.23 6.56 -6.87
C ALA A 17 -4.09 8.10 -6.92
N ALA A 18 -2.86 8.64 -6.82
CA ALA A 18 -2.63 10.08 -6.81
C ALA A 18 -2.96 10.74 -8.15
N ASP A 19 -2.91 10.01 -9.27
CA ASP A 19 -3.22 10.50 -10.61
C ASP A 19 -4.71 10.35 -11.00
N ARG A 20 -5.53 9.83 -10.08
CA ARG A 20 -6.99 9.60 -10.13
C ARG A 20 -7.45 8.27 -10.72
N ASP A 21 -6.59 7.46 -11.32
CA ASP A 21 -6.98 6.15 -11.85
C ASP A 21 -5.84 5.14 -11.68
N MET A 22 -6.00 4.17 -10.78
CA MET A 22 -5.05 3.05 -10.67
C MET A 22 -5.18 2.16 -11.92
N SER A 23 -4.15 2.16 -12.75
CA SER A 23 -4.09 1.35 -13.96
C SER A 23 -3.85 -0.13 -13.66
N ASP A 24 -4.25 -1.00 -14.58
CA ASP A 24 -3.94 -2.45 -14.51
C ASP A 24 -2.42 -2.68 -14.43
N ALA A 25 -1.61 -1.82 -15.07
CA ALA A 25 -0.15 -1.92 -15.07
C ALA A 25 0.46 -1.62 -13.70
N GLU A 26 -0.03 -0.60 -13.00
CA GLU A 26 0.41 -0.29 -11.63
C GLU A 26 -0.04 -1.38 -10.66
N PHE A 27 -1.28 -1.86 -10.78
CA PHE A 27 -1.75 -2.96 -9.96
C PHE A 27 -0.91 -4.23 -10.15
N GLN A 28 -0.48 -4.49 -11.38
CA GLN A 28 0.42 -5.60 -11.68
C GLN A 28 1.82 -5.39 -11.08
N THR A 29 2.33 -4.16 -11.12
CA THR A 29 3.61 -3.78 -10.49
C THR A 29 3.57 -4.04 -8.98
N ILE A 30 2.48 -3.65 -8.32
CA ILE A 30 2.24 -3.93 -6.90
C ILE A 30 2.23 -5.45 -6.63
N GLY A 31 1.57 -6.21 -7.49
CA GLY A 31 1.53 -7.68 -7.41
C GLY A 31 2.93 -8.30 -7.50
N ASP A 32 3.76 -7.85 -8.45
CA ASP A 32 5.12 -8.33 -8.64
C ASP A 32 6.03 -7.99 -7.46
N VAL A 33 5.92 -6.77 -6.92
CA VAL A 33 6.62 -6.35 -5.69
C VAL A 33 6.30 -7.29 -4.52
N ILE A 34 5.02 -7.56 -4.28
CA ILE A 34 4.56 -8.43 -3.18
C ILE A 34 5.05 -9.86 -3.38
N LYS A 35 5.12 -10.33 -4.62
CA LYS A 35 5.58 -11.67 -4.97
C LYS A 35 7.07 -11.86 -4.71
N HIS A 36 7.89 -10.83 -4.90
CA HIS A 36 9.34 -10.97 -4.90
C HIS A 36 10.04 -10.44 -3.64
N LEU A 37 9.48 -9.43 -2.95
CA LEU A 37 10.19 -8.84 -1.81
C LEU A 37 10.04 -9.68 -0.52
N PRO A 38 11.15 -9.98 0.20
CA PRO A 38 11.13 -10.81 1.40
C PRO A 38 10.21 -10.31 2.52
N VAL A 39 9.96 -8.99 2.58
CA VAL A 39 9.07 -8.39 3.58
C VAL A 39 7.66 -8.97 3.50
N PHE A 40 7.20 -9.36 2.31
CA PHE A 40 5.87 -9.93 2.05
C PHE A 40 5.80 -11.46 2.12
N LYS A 41 6.88 -12.16 2.51
CA LYS A 41 6.92 -13.64 2.56
C LYS A 41 5.79 -14.29 3.39
N LYS A 42 5.23 -13.56 4.35
CA LYS A 42 4.12 -14.02 5.21
C LYS A 42 2.77 -13.39 4.85
N TYR A 43 2.72 -12.59 3.79
CA TYR A 43 1.50 -12.01 3.28
C TYR A 43 0.80 -13.02 2.36
N ASP A 44 -0.51 -13.13 2.50
CA ASP A 44 -1.34 -13.95 1.64
C ASP A 44 -1.71 -13.15 0.40
N GLN A 45 -1.11 -13.50 -0.75
CA GLN A 45 -1.22 -12.73 -2.00
C GLN A 45 -2.66 -12.67 -2.53
N ASP A 46 -3.48 -13.68 -2.23
CA ASP A 46 -4.90 -13.71 -2.62
C ASP A 46 -5.70 -12.58 -1.94
N LYS A 47 -5.14 -11.96 -0.90
CA LYS A 47 -5.73 -10.80 -0.21
C LYS A 47 -5.36 -9.46 -0.82
N LEU A 48 -4.50 -9.42 -1.84
CA LEU A 48 -4.06 -8.16 -2.45
C LEU A 48 -5.26 -7.35 -2.99
N PRO A 49 -6.17 -7.89 -3.81
CA PRO A 49 -7.31 -7.13 -4.32
C PRO A 49 -8.18 -6.55 -3.19
N ALA A 50 -8.45 -7.33 -2.15
CA ALA A 50 -9.23 -6.87 -1.00
C ALA A 50 -8.49 -5.80 -0.19
N THR A 51 -7.17 -5.91 -0.05
CA THR A 51 -6.34 -4.92 0.67
C THR A 51 -6.30 -3.60 -0.09
N ALA A 52 -6.11 -3.64 -1.41
CA ALA A 52 -6.10 -2.46 -2.26
C ALA A 52 -7.48 -1.77 -2.28
N ALA A 53 -8.56 -2.53 -2.44
CA ALA A 53 -9.93 -2.00 -2.38
C ALA A 53 -10.22 -1.30 -1.04
N ALA A 54 -9.81 -1.90 0.08
CA ALA A 54 -9.96 -1.28 1.39
C ALA A 54 -9.17 0.05 1.54
N CYS A 55 -8.04 0.19 0.85
CA CYS A 55 -7.31 1.46 0.80
C CYS A 55 -8.07 2.50 -0.03
N ALA A 56 -8.53 2.11 -1.22
CA ALA A 56 -9.27 2.98 -2.13
C ALA A 56 -10.58 3.50 -1.49
N GLU A 57 -11.33 2.63 -0.81
CA GLU A 57 -12.52 3.01 -0.04
C GLU A 57 -12.22 4.08 1.01
N ARG A 58 -11.10 3.96 1.73
CA ARG A 58 -10.68 4.98 2.72
C ARG A 58 -10.27 6.29 2.08
N LEU A 59 -9.60 6.24 0.92
CA LEU A 59 -9.21 7.44 0.19
C LEU A 59 -10.44 8.23 -0.32
N ALA A 60 -11.58 7.56 -0.52
CA ALA A 60 -12.84 8.20 -0.89
C ALA A 60 -13.53 8.95 0.28
N ASP A 61 -13.14 8.70 1.53
CA ASP A 61 -13.70 9.39 2.70
C ASP A 61 -13.24 10.86 2.80
N PRO A 62 -13.99 11.73 3.48
CA PRO A 62 -13.52 13.06 3.85
C PRO A 62 -12.22 13.00 4.68
N ASN A 63 -11.19 13.71 4.23
CA ASN A 63 -9.81 13.65 4.75
C ASN A 63 -9.21 12.23 4.72
N GLY A 64 -9.63 11.40 3.75
CA GLY A 64 -9.19 10.02 3.60
C GLY A 64 -7.68 9.90 3.42
N LEU A 65 -7.06 10.84 2.70
CA LEU A 65 -5.62 10.91 2.49
C LEU A 65 -4.85 11.07 3.81
N GLU A 66 -5.11 12.13 4.58
CA GLU A 66 -4.44 12.39 5.86
C GLU A 66 -4.64 11.22 6.83
N LYS A 67 -5.87 10.71 6.95
CA LYS A 67 -6.16 9.56 7.82
C LYS A 67 -5.39 8.31 7.41
N THR A 68 -5.32 8.03 6.11
CA THR A 68 -4.60 6.86 5.60
C THR A 68 -3.11 6.99 5.83
N LEU A 69 -2.54 8.20 5.65
CA LEU A 69 -1.13 8.48 5.96
C LEU A 69 -0.83 8.29 7.46
N ASP A 70 -1.68 8.82 8.34
CA ASP A 70 -1.53 8.64 9.79
C ASP A 70 -1.59 7.16 10.19
N GLU A 71 -2.50 6.39 9.57
CA GLU A 71 -2.58 4.94 9.79
C GLU A 71 -1.32 4.22 9.32
N ILE A 72 -0.81 4.52 8.12
CA ILE A 72 0.44 3.94 7.60
C ILE A 72 1.60 4.21 8.57
N VAL A 73 1.79 5.47 8.97
CA VAL A 73 2.87 5.88 9.88
C VAL A 73 2.75 5.17 11.24
N SER A 74 1.53 5.04 11.77
CA SER A 74 1.30 4.37 13.06
C SER A 74 1.51 2.84 13.00
N SER A 75 1.30 2.24 11.84
CA SER A 75 1.35 0.79 11.62
C SER A 75 2.72 0.28 11.15
N LEU A 76 3.60 1.16 10.68
CA LEU A 76 4.93 0.79 10.20
C LEU A 76 5.97 0.81 11.31
N PRO A 77 6.69 -0.31 11.56
CA PRO A 77 7.89 -0.28 12.38
C PRO A 77 8.96 0.61 11.74
N LYS A 78 9.71 1.37 12.55
CA LYS A 78 10.77 2.29 12.09
C LYS A 78 11.73 1.70 11.06
N ARG A 79 12.09 0.42 11.19
CA ARG A 79 12.98 -0.31 10.26
C ARG A 79 12.43 -0.47 8.83
N LEU A 80 11.14 -0.25 8.62
CA LEU A 80 10.46 -0.37 7.31
C LEU A 80 10.14 0.99 6.69
N HIS A 81 10.53 2.11 7.31
CA HIS A 81 10.25 3.44 6.73
C HIS A 81 10.97 3.64 5.39
N GLU A 82 12.24 3.25 5.31
CA GLU A 82 13.01 3.31 4.05
C GLU A 82 12.43 2.36 3.00
N THR A 83 11.91 1.20 3.42
CA THR A 83 11.19 0.29 2.52
C THR A 83 9.92 0.93 1.98
N ALA A 84 9.11 1.57 2.83
CA ALA A 84 7.90 2.25 2.40
C ALA A 84 8.22 3.38 1.40
N TYR A 85 9.28 4.15 1.64
CA TYR A 85 9.73 5.18 0.70
C TYR A 85 10.15 4.57 -0.64
N ALA A 86 10.96 3.51 -0.65
CA ALA A 86 11.37 2.84 -1.88
C ALA A 86 10.16 2.30 -2.66
N LEU A 87 9.20 1.67 -1.98
CA LEU A 87 7.97 1.18 -2.58
C LEU A 87 7.10 2.29 -3.18
N ALA A 88 7.05 3.46 -2.55
CA ALA A 88 6.36 4.62 -3.09
C ALA A 88 7.00 5.19 -4.37
N CYS A 89 8.30 4.95 -4.58
CA CYS A 89 9.00 5.39 -5.78
C CYS A 89 8.99 4.37 -6.93
N ASP A 90 8.80 3.08 -6.61
CA ASP A 90 8.85 1.98 -7.59
C ASP A 90 7.52 1.76 -8.33
N VAL A 91 6.44 2.34 -7.83
CA VAL A 91 5.08 2.27 -8.41
C VAL A 91 4.73 3.62 -9.01
#